data_AF-A0A0S8B752-F1
#
_entry.id   AF-A0A0S8B752-F1
#
_cell.length_a   1.000
_cell.length_b   1.000
_cell.length_c   1.000
_cell.angle_alpha   90.00
_cell.angle_beta   90.00
_cell.angle_gamma   90.00
#
_symmetry.space_group_name_H-M   'P 1'
#
loop_
_entity.id
_entity.type
_entity.pdbx_description
1 polymer ?
#
loop_
_entity_poly.entity_id
_entity_poly.type
_entity_poly.pdbx_seq_one_letter_code
_entity_poly.pdbx_strand_id
1 'polypeptide(L)'
;RKGIDQERFAQRFTPRNPRSGYSQTNKERLNRLIEQGKVMPDVLASIGDVDPEEFEIPQDIMAELRANSQAWENFQRYSGPYQRIRIAFIDSARKRPGEFEKRLKHFIQMTEQDKQFGYGIEEFY
;
A
#
# COMPACT_ATOMS: atom_id res chain seq x y z
N ARG A 1 -4.32 16.95 -14.84
CA ARG A 1 -3.40 18.09 -15.05
C ARG A 1 -4.06 19.03 -16.04
N LYS A 2 -4.10 20.33 -15.75
CA LYS A 2 -4.64 21.33 -16.70
C LYS A 2 -3.47 21.89 -17.51
N GLY A 3 -3.51 21.82 -18.83
CA GLY A 3 -2.52 22.46 -19.68
C GLY A 3 -2.57 23.98 -19.46
N ILE A 4 -1.44 24.58 -19.14
CA ILE A 4 -1.28 26.04 -19.15
C ILE A 4 -0.87 26.45 -20.58
N ASP A 5 -0.01 25.66 -21.23
CA ASP A 5 0.34 25.73 -22.65
C ASP A 5 0.90 24.36 -23.11
N GLN A 6 1.63 24.35 -24.24
CA GLN A 6 2.16 23.12 -24.86
C GLN A 6 3.23 22.41 -24.03
N GLU A 7 3.90 23.11 -23.11
CA GLU A 7 5.03 22.56 -22.33
C GLU A 7 4.75 22.57 -20.82
N ARG A 8 3.79 23.38 -20.36
CA ARG A 8 3.51 23.59 -18.94
C ARG A 8 2.13 23.08 -18.55
N PHE A 9 2.08 22.44 -17.39
CA PHE A 9 0.86 21.92 -16.79
C PHE A 9 0.70 22.39 -15.35
N ALA A 10 -0.53 22.75 -14.98
CA ALA A 10 -0.90 22.99 -13.60
C ALA A 10 -1.31 21.69 -12.90
N GLN A 11 -0.74 21.47 -11.72
CA GLN A 11 -1.21 20.50 -10.74
C GLN A 11 -2.13 21.22 -9.75
N ARG A 12 -3.37 20.75 -9.62
CA ARG A 12 -4.30 21.28 -8.62
C ARG A 12 -4.12 20.54 -7.31
N PHE A 13 -3.94 21.29 -6.22
CA PHE A 13 -4.01 20.79 -4.86
C PHE A 13 -5.31 21.29 -4.23
N THR A 14 -6.07 20.40 -3.63
CA THR A 14 -7.32 20.72 -2.92
C THR A 14 -7.28 20.06 -1.55
N PRO A 15 -7.85 20.69 -0.51
CA PRO A 15 -8.05 20.02 0.77
C PRO A 15 -8.72 18.66 0.59
N ARG A 16 -8.28 17.67 1.37
CA ARG A 16 -8.88 16.34 1.34
C ARG A 16 -10.29 16.39 1.92
N ASN A 17 -11.19 15.56 1.41
CA ASN A 17 -12.47 15.32 2.09
C ASN A 17 -12.20 14.59 3.42
N PRO A 18 -12.54 15.16 4.59
CA PRO A 18 -12.25 14.56 5.89
C PRO A 18 -12.96 13.21 6.10
N ARG A 19 -14.01 12.90 5.33
CA ARG A 19 -14.72 11.61 5.41
C ARG A 19 -14.02 10.47 4.64
N SER A 20 -12.99 10.76 3.86
CA SER A 20 -12.31 9.75 3.03
C SER A 20 -11.04 9.21 3.70
N GLY A 21 -11.11 7.97 4.18
CA GLY A 21 -9.97 7.28 4.79
C GLY A 21 -8.75 7.12 3.87
N TYR A 22 -7.57 6.88 4.45
CA TYR A 22 -6.32 6.67 3.72
C TYR A 22 -6.20 5.24 3.22
N SER A 23 -5.72 5.05 1.98
CA SER A 23 -5.26 3.73 1.52
C SER A 23 -4.01 3.30 2.28
N GLN A 24 -3.76 2.00 2.41
CA GLN A 24 -2.59 1.50 3.15
C GLN A 24 -1.28 2.14 2.67
N THR A 25 -1.06 2.23 1.35
CA THR A 25 0.12 2.91 0.78
C THR A 25 0.28 4.35 1.25
N ASN A 26 -0.82 5.10 1.36
CA ASN A 26 -0.75 6.48 1.83
C ASN A 26 -0.57 6.57 3.35
N LYS A 27 -1.03 5.57 4.12
CA LYS A 27 -0.70 5.48 5.54
C LYS A 27 0.80 5.28 5.72
N GLU A 28 1.41 4.30 5.02
CA GLU A 28 2.87 4.05 5.12
C GLU A 28 3.71 5.27 4.75
N ARG A 29 3.36 5.96 3.65
CA ARG A 29 4.04 7.19 3.24
C ARG A 29 3.89 8.30 4.26
N LEU A 30 2.71 8.41 4.87
CA LEU A 30 2.46 9.43 5.88
C LEU A 30 3.39 9.22 7.07
N ASN A 31 3.53 7.99 7.56
CA ASN A 31 4.43 7.69 8.70
C ASN A 31 5.85 8.04 8.39
N ARG A 32 6.33 7.64 7.21
CA ARG A 32 7.68 7.95 6.77
C ARG A 32 7.94 9.46 6.75
N LEU A 33 6.93 10.25 6.35
CA LEU A 33 7.03 11.71 6.41
C LEU A 33 7.01 12.24 7.85
N ILE A 34 6.20 11.65 8.73
CA ILE A 34 6.14 12.00 10.16
C ILE A 34 7.50 11.73 10.83
N GLU A 35 8.04 10.53 10.65
CA GLU A 35 9.36 10.12 11.15
C GLU A 35 10.49 11.05 10.66
N GLN A 36 10.36 11.56 9.43
CA GLN A 36 11.32 12.49 8.84
C GLN A 36 11.09 13.95 9.26
N GLY A 37 10.07 14.26 10.06
CA GLY A 37 9.71 15.64 10.43
C GLY A 37 9.26 16.49 9.23
N LYS A 38 8.75 15.87 8.17
CA LYS A 38 8.34 16.54 6.92
C LYS A 38 6.84 16.86 6.86
N VAL A 39 6.12 16.64 7.96
CA VAL A 39 4.70 16.95 8.08
C VAL A 39 4.53 18.21 8.91
N MET A 40 3.72 19.15 8.41
CA MET A 40 3.41 20.38 9.14
C MET A 40 2.59 20.08 10.41
N PRO A 41 2.79 20.83 11.51
CA PRO A 41 2.05 20.61 12.76
C PRO A 41 0.52 20.63 12.61
N ASP A 42 -0.01 21.55 11.81
CA ASP A 42 -1.47 21.64 11.55
C ASP A 42 -2.00 20.38 10.84
N VAL A 43 -1.18 19.77 9.99
CA VAL A 43 -1.51 18.52 9.32
C VAL A 43 -1.48 17.36 10.31
N LEU A 44 -0.44 17.28 11.16
CA LEU A 44 -0.36 16.30 12.26
C LEU A 44 -1.61 16.32 13.14
N ALA A 45 -2.05 17.51 13.55
CA ALA A 45 -3.25 17.67 14.37
C ALA A 45 -4.54 17.22 13.65
N SER A 46 -4.58 17.25 12.32
CA SER A 46 -5.74 16.86 11.52
C SER A 46 -5.78 15.37 11.12
N ILE A 47 -4.68 14.63 11.31
CA ILE A 47 -4.55 13.26 10.81
C ILE A 47 -5.47 12.28 11.56
N GLY A 48 -5.90 12.59 12.79
CA GLY A 48 -6.73 11.69 13.60
C GLY A 48 -6.01 10.37 13.92
N ASP A 49 -6.77 9.31 14.27
CA ASP A 49 -6.25 7.95 14.49
C ASP A 49 -5.88 7.24 13.17
N VAL A 50 -4.98 7.81 12.38
CA VAL A 50 -4.34 7.04 11.32
C VAL A 50 -3.22 6.23 11.96
N ASP A 51 -3.61 5.15 12.62
CA ASP A 51 -2.67 4.11 12.99
C ASP A 51 -2.33 3.28 11.73
N PRO A 52 -1.06 3.23 11.33
CA PRO A 52 -0.59 2.46 10.19
C PRO A 52 -0.17 1.04 10.56
N GLU A 53 0.16 0.82 11.84
CA GLU A 53 0.64 -0.44 12.38
C GLU A 53 -0.51 -1.39 12.68
N GLU A 54 -1.74 -0.89 12.80
CA GLU A 54 -2.99 -1.66 13.01
C GLU A 54 -3.43 -2.51 11.78
N PHE A 55 -2.51 -2.93 10.92
CA PHE A 55 -2.85 -3.77 9.77
C PHE A 55 -2.74 -5.26 10.11
N GLU A 56 -3.90 -5.92 10.21
CA GLU A 56 -3.97 -7.37 10.33
C GLU A 56 -4.05 -8.04 8.94
N ILE A 57 -3.17 -9.02 8.71
CA ILE A 57 -3.20 -9.82 7.48
C ILE A 57 -4.37 -10.82 7.56
N PRO A 58 -5.30 -10.81 6.58
CA PRO A 58 -6.41 -11.77 6.55
C PRO A 58 -5.93 -13.22 6.55
N GLN A 59 -6.58 -14.06 7.35
CA GLN A 59 -6.17 -15.45 7.56
C GLN A 59 -6.18 -16.29 6.28
N ASP A 60 -7.14 -16.05 5.37
CA ASP A 60 -7.24 -16.76 4.10
C ASP A 60 -6.05 -16.45 3.18
N ILE A 61 -5.65 -15.19 3.07
CA ILE A 61 -4.45 -14.78 2.33
C ILE A 61 -3.19 -15.38 2.98
N MET A 62 -3.10 -15.36 4.31
CA MET A 62 -1.97 -15.93 5.03
C MET A 62 -1.85 -17.44 4.84
N ALA A 63 -2.97 -18.16 4.85
CA ALA A 63 -2.99 -19.60 4.61
C ALA A 63 -2.46 -19.96 3.22
N GLU A 64 -2.92 -19.25 2.18
CA GLU A 64 -2.46 -19.43 0.80
C GLU A 64 -0.97 -19.11 0.61
N LEU A 65 -0.47 -18.06 1.27
CA LEU A 65 0.97 -17.76 1.27
C LEU A 65 1.79 -18.87 1.94
N ARG A 66 1.34 -19.38 3.08
CA ARG A 66 2.02 -20.46 3.83
C ARG A 66 1.97 -21.82 3.11
N ALA A 67 0.98 -22.04 2.25
CA ALA A 67 0.90 -23.25 1.44
C ALA A 67 2.06 -23.37 0.43
N ASN A 68 2.67 -22.24 0.03
CA ASN A 68 3.90 -22.23 -0.76
C ASN A 68 5.09 -21.87 0.14
N SER A 69 5.88 -22.88 0.55
CA SER A 69 7.00 -22.71 1.47
C SER A 69 8.03 -21.68 1.01
N GLN A 70 8.34 -21.64 -0.30
CA GLN A 70 9.33 -20.70 -0.84
C GLN A 70 8.79 -19.26 -0.85
N ALA A 71 7.53 -19.07 -1.25
CA ALA A 71 6.89 -17.77 -1.18
C ALA A 71 6.79 -17.28 0.27
N TRP A 72 6.48 -18.17 1.22
CA TRP A 72 6.42 -17.81 2.63
C TRP A 72 7.77 -17.36 3.17
N GLU A 73 8.85 -18.10 2.90
CA GLU A 73 10.20 -17.72 3.32
C GLU A 73 10.60 -16.35 2.77
N ASN A 74 10.38 -16.10 1.48
CA ASN A 74 10.71 -14.82 0.86
C ASN A 74 9.85 -13.69 1.44
N PHE A 75 8.54 -13.91 1.59
CA PHE A 75 7.60 -12.94 2.15
C PHE A 75 8.03 -12.46 3.53
N GLN A 76 8.46 -13.37 4.40
CA GLN A 76 8.92 -13.03 5.76
C GLN A 76 10.13 -12.09 5.78
N ARG A 77 10.93 -12.03 4.71
CA ARG A 77 12.10 -11.13 4.59
C ARG A 77 11.75 -9.74 4.08
N TYR A 78 10.61 -9.57 3.41
CA TYR A 78 10.21 -8.28 2.87
C TYR A 78 9.86 -7.28 3.98
N SER A 79 9.97 -5.99 3.66
CA SER A 79 9.63 -4.93 4.61
C SER A 79 8.18 -5.02 5.08
N GLY A 80 7.92 -4.69 6.35
CA GLY A 80 6.56 -4.61 6.89
C GLY A 80 5.62 -3.72 6.06
N PRO A 81 6.03 -2.50 5.66
CA PRO A 81 5.25 -1.65 4.76
C PRO A 81 4.89 -2.33 3.44
N TYR A 82 5.83 -3.02 2.79
CA TYR A 82 5.56 -3.73 1.54
C TYR A 82 4.53 -4.84 1.75
N GLN A 83 4.71 -5.66 2.78
CA GLN A 83 3.76 -6.72 3.13
C GLN A 83 2.34 -6.14 3.30
N ARG A 84 2.18 -5.13 4.16
CA ARG A 84 0.88 -4.49 4.41
C ARG A 84 0.26 -3.89 3.14
N ILE A 85 1.05 -3.17 2.33
CA ILE A 85 0.57 -2.56 1.08
C ILE A 85 0.06 -3.62 0.10
N ARG A 86 0.82 -4.69 -0.11
CA ARG A 86 0.47 -5.74 -1.08
C ARG A 86 -0.75 -6.51 -0.64
N ILE A 87 -0.83 -6.88 0.64
CA ILE A 87 -1.98 -7.58 1.19
C ILE A 87 -3.23 -6.70 1.12
N ALA A 88 -3.15 -5.43 1.51
CA ALA A 88 -4.26 -4.49 1.37
C ALA A 88 -4.74 -4.33 -0.09
N PHE A 89 -3.81 -4.32 -1.05
CA PHE A 89 -4.15 -4.25 -2.47
C PHE A 89 -4.91 -5.49 -2.95
N ILE A 90 -4.51 -6.68 -2.51
CA ILE A 90 -5.20 -7.94 -2.80
C ILE A 90 -6.59 -7.92 -2.15
N ASP A 91 -6.64 -7.65 -0.85
CA ASP A 91 -7.86 -7.65 -0.04
C ASP A 91 -8.92 -6.67 -0.55
N SER A 92 -8.51 -5.49 -1.03
CA SER A 92 -9.41 -4.51 -1.65
C SER A 92 -10.19 -5.03 -2.87
N ALA A 93 -9.77 -6.16 -3.45
CA ALA A 93 -10.40 -6.76 -4.63
C ALA A 93 -11.51 -7.75 -4.33
N ARG A 94 -11.81 -8.07 -3.07
CA ARG A 94 -12.83 -9.08 -2.72
C ARG A 94 -14.20 -8.86 -3.36
N LYS A 95 -14.62 -7.60 -3.56
CA LYS A 95 -15.92 -7.27 -4.18
C LYS A 95 -15.91 -7.36 -5.72
N ARG A 96 -14.77 -7.65 -6.34
CA ARG A 96 -14.60 -7.72 -7.80
C ARG A 96 -14.48 -9.20 -8.21
N PRO A 97 -15.44 -9.76 -8.97
CA PRO A 97 -15.43 -11.18 -9.34
C PRO A 97 -14.10 -11.60 -10.00
N GLY A 98 -13.43 -12.61 -9.43
CA GLY A 98 -12.19 -13.20 -9.96
C GLY A 98 -10.92 -12.37 -9.80
N GLU A 99 -11.03 -11.09 -9.40
CA GLU A 99 -9.88 -10.19 -9.33
C GLU A 99 -9.07 -10.41 -8.04
N PHE A 100 -9.73 -10.82 -6.95
CA PHE A 100 -9.05 -11.21 -5.70
C PHE A 100 -8.12 -12.41 -5.94
N GLU A 101 -8.67 -13.48 -6.51
CA GLU A 101 -7.95 -14.73 -6.78
C GLU A 101 -6.81 -14.49 -7.77
N LYS A 102 -7.05 -13.69 -8.81
CA LYS A 102 -6.03 -13.31 -9.78
C LYS A 102 -4.86 -12.58 -9.13
N ARG A 103 -5.14 -11.60 -8.26
CA ARG A 103 -4.10 -10.83 -7.56
C ARG A 103 -3.34 -11.69 -6.57
N LEU A 104 -4.03 -12.54 -5.80
CA LEU A 104 -3.42 -13.43 -4.84
C LEU A 104 -2.48 -14.43 -5.53
N LYS A 105 -2.95 -15.08 -6.59
CA LYS A 105 -2.14 -16.01 -7.40
C LYS A 105 -0.90 -15.32 -7.96
N HIS A 106 -1.07 -14.13 -8.54
CA HIS A 106 0.06 -13.39 -9.09
C HIS A 106 1.05 -12.96 -8.00
N PHE A 107 0.56 -12.54 -6.84
CA PHE A 107 1.39 -12.17 -5.70
C PHE A 107 2.23 -13.35 -5.20
N ILE A 108 1.64 -14.53 -5.04
CA ILE A 108 2.35 -15.75 -4.65
C ILE A 108 3.41 -16.10 -5.69
N GLN A 109 3.07 -16.08 -6.98
CA GLN A 109 4.01 -16.40 -8.07
C GLN A 109 5.23 -15.47 -8.11
N MET A 110 5.04 -14.17 -7.89
CA MET A 110 6.16 -13.21 -7.85
C MET A 110 6.97 -13.38 -6.57
N THR A 111 6.30 -13.62 -5.45
CA THR A 111 6.95 -13.79 -4.14
C THR A 111 7.78 -15.07 -4.10
N GLU A 112 7.31 -16.17 -4.69
CA GLU A 112 8.06 -17.41 -4.88
C GLU A 112 9.37 -17.17 -5.64
N GLN A 113 9.36 -16.26 -6.62
CA GLN A 113 10.54 -15.86 -7.39
C GLN A 113 11.42 -14.80 -6.69
N ASP A 114 11.13 -14.46 -5.43
CA ASP A 114 11.80 -13.40 -4.66
C ASP A 114 11.73 -12.02 -5.36
N LYS A 115 10.62 -11.74 -6.05
CA LYS A 115 10.41 -10.50 -6.79
C LYS A 115 9.37 -9.61 -6.10
N GLN A 116 9.83 -8.44 -5.66
CA GLN A 116 8.95 -7.38 -5.19
C GLN A 116 8.44 -6.53 -6.36
N PHE A 117 7.17 -6.12 -6.30
CA PHE A 117 6.53 -5.38 -7.39
C PHE A 117 5.40 -4.46 -6.91
N GLY A 118 5.14 -3.43 -7.70
CA GLY A 118 4.07 -2.47 -7.48
C GLY A 118 4.52 -1.08 -7.91
N TYR A 119 3.68 -0.40 -8.69
CA TYR A 119 4.02 0.91 -9.21
C TYR A 119 3.93 1.98 -8.11
N GLY A 120 5.02 2.74 -7.94
CA GLY A 120 5.09 3.85 -7.00
C GLY A 120 5.29 3.43 -5.54
N ILE A 121 5.64 2.17 -5.27
CA ILE A 121 5.93 1.68 -3.91
C ILE A 121 7.33 1.05 -3.82
N GLU A 122 8.19 1.33 -4.81
CA GLU A 122 9.55 0.81 -4.93
C GLU A 122 10.41 1.21 -3.73
N GLU A 123 10.09 2.35 -3.11
CA GLU A 123 10.74 2.85 -1.90
C GLU A 123 10.53 1.98 -0.66
N PHE A 124 9.59 1.02 -0.73
CA PHE A 124 9.26 0.07 0.33
C PHE A 124 9.73 -1.34 0.04
N TYR A 125 10.38 -1.59 -1.11
CA TYR A 125 10.91 -2.92 -1.39
C TYR A 125 11.93 -3.31 -0.30
#